data_AF-D5T2S7-F1
#
_entry.id   AF-D5T2S7-F1
#
_cell.length_a   1.000
_cell.length_b   1.000
_cell.length_c   1.000
_cell.angle_alpha   90.00
_cell.angle_beta   90.00
_cell.angle_gamma   90.00
#
_symmetry.space_group_name_H-M   'P 1'
#
loop_
_entity.id
_entity.type
_entity.pdbx_description
1 polymer ?
#
loop_
_entity_poly.entity_id
_entity_poly.type
_entity_poly.pdbx_seq_one_letter_code
_entity_poly.pdbx_strand_id
1 'polypeptide(L)'
;MKLKRVLLLLSGAVIVIGGGGYVYMQQTHVNQATKSSQPTNSKIKSQKKPSSKIKKQQTGMNLPQLSDQNFSSVAGTWKNSAGDTLVVTEKGMLSIKYDGQVSNDQKIYIASGSISSGEQSYHIGSKVEDGILQTVMGNDPLPTTPGASVLTPFWFIPKGVDVKKVTSMTFNGQSDQSQDRLFTGQQFDERNIYVREQATNSQQTNTNDFKLPQINDQLTFSSGAGGWQTTLKLNPDGQFSGEYLASSMGDTAADHPNGTSQNAIFSGNFNKIKRVNETSYQMRIDQLNLDHAIGQTEIVNGVKKTWVKPYGMDDPDKFTLYLPDQKISDLPSNFWRDKSGTTWNENLKTQDKLNRYALLNQSTGYTFLSPEISNAN
;
A
#
# COMPACT_ATOMS: atom_id res chain seq x y z
N MET A 1 20.04 -0.57 54.61
CA MET A 1 20.39 -1.91 55.14
C MET A 1 19.70 -2.09 56.50
N LYS A 2 19.05 -3.25 56.72
CA LYS A 2 18.33 -3.76 57.93
C LYS A 2 16.88 -3.29 58.20
N LEU A 3 15.90 -4.19 57.97
CA LEU A 3 15.04 -4.89 58.97
C LEU A 3 14.11 -5.89 58.23
N LYS A 4 14.30 -7.21 58.35
CA LYS A 4 13.64 -8.23 59.22
C LYS A 4 12.28 -8.79 58.71
N ARG A 5 12.28 -10.06 58.24
CA ARG A 5 11.65 -11.30 58.81
C ARG A 5 10.20 -11.50 58.30
N VAL A 6 9.69 -12.68 57.89
CA VAL A 6 9.60 -14.02 58.54
C VAL A 6 9.31 -15.12 57.49
N LEU A 7 9.65 -16.37 57.86
CA LEU A 7 9.60 -17.68 57.18
C LEU A 7 8.34 -18.51 57.56
N LEU A 8 7.82 -19.38 56.69
CA LEU A 8 7.16 -20.70 56.99
C LEU A 8 6.80 -21.40 55.65
N LEU A 9 7.49 -22.46 55.18
CA LEU A 9 7.51 -23.91 55.50
C LEU A 9 6.38 -24.80 54.90
N LEU A 10 6.84 -25.75 54.07
CA LEU A 10 6.46 -27.17 53.86
C LEU A 10 5.04 -27.57 53.41
N SER A 11 4.96 -28.31 52.29
CA SER A 11 4.75 -29.77 52.27
C SER A 11 4.58 -30.29 50.82
N GLY A 12 5.22 -31.43 50.52
CA GLY A 12 5.08 -32.13 49.25
C GLY A 12 3.93 -33.13 49.25
N ALA A 13 3.52 -33.56 48.05
CA ALA A 13 2.96 -34.88 47.81
C ALA A 13 3.06 -35.21 46.31
N VAL A 14 3.85 -36.25 46.02
CA VAL A 14 3.77 -37.07 44.82
C VAL A 14 2.58 -38.02 44.98
N ILE A 15 1.72 -38.14 43.97
CA ILE A 15 0.85 -39.32 43.81
C ILE A 15 0.97 -39.80 42.36
N VAL A 16 1.51 -41.01 42.25
CA VAL A 16 1.49 -41.90 41.08
C VAL A 16 0.37 -42.92 41.30
N ILE A 17 -0.49 -43.09 40.31
CA ILE A 17 -1.33 -44.28 40.04
C ILE A 17 -1.48 -44.27 38.50
N GLY A 18 -1.15 -45.25 37.66
CA GLY A 18 -0.98 -46.69 37.81
C GLY A 18 -2.05 -47.41 36.96
N GLY A 19 -1.67 -48.03 35.82
CA GLY A 19 -2.39 -49.21 35.27
C GLY A 19 -2.72 -49.27 33.77
N GLY A 20 -2.16 -50.30 33.09
CA GLY A 20 -2.65 -50.96 31.84
C GLY A 20 -1.92 -50.51 30.55
N GLY A 21 -1.01 -51.25 29.91
CA GLY A 21 -1.05 -52.65 29.41
C GLY A 21 -1.70 -52.66 28.02
N TYR A 22 -1.03 -52.81 26.87
CA TYR A 22 -0.34 -54.01 26.36
C TYR A 22 0.59 -53.66 25.17
N VAL A 23 1.68 -54.41 25.02
CA VAL A 23 2.53 -54.51 23.82
C VAL A 23 2.27 -55.87 23.16
N TYR A 24 2.23 -55.91 21.83
CA TYR A 24 2.65 -57.10 21.08
C TYR A 24 3.30 -56.66 19.75
N MET A 25 4.60 -56.94 19.62
CA MET A 25 5.28 -57.12 18.33
C MET A 25 5.03 -58.56 17.87
N GLN A 26 4.98 -58.79 16.56
CA GLN A 26 5.43 -60.06 15.99
C GLN A 26 6.24 -59.85 14.71
N GLN A 27 7.19 -60.77 14.59
CA GLN A 27 8.38 -60.82 13.76
C GLN A 27 8.13 -61.53 12.42
N THR A 28 8.95 -61.11 11.45
CA THR A 28 9.62 -61.82 10.34
C THR A 28 9.23 -63.25 9.92
N HIS A 29 9.37 -63.47 8.60
CA HIS A 29 10.00 -64.60 7.87
C HIS A 29 9.16 -64.92 6.60
N VAL A 30 9.64 -65.25 5.40
CA VAL A 30 10.95 -65.61 4.85
C VAL A 30 10.81 -65.81 3.31
N ASN A 31 11.94 -65.61 2.61
CA ASN A 31 12.38 -66.19 1.32
C ASN A 31 11.83 -65.80 -0.08
N GLN A 32 12.81 -65.32 -0.87
CA GLN A 32 13.31 -65.84 -2.16
C GLN A 32 12.35 -65.94 -3.35
N ALA A 33 12.65 -65.19 -4.42
CA ALA A 33 13.37 -65.75 -5.57
C ALA A 33 13.59 -64.70 -6.69
N THR A 34 14.72 -64.85 -7.34
CA THR A 34 15.28 -64.09 -8.45
C THR A 34 14.64 -64.35 -9.82
N LYS A 35 14.81 -63.35 -10.71
CA LYS A 35 14.98 -63.38 -12.18
C LYS A 35 13.77 -63.12 -13.11
N SER A 36 13.88 -61.94 -13.73
CA SER A 36 13.75 -61.59 -15.17
C SER A 36 12.52 -62.02 -15.98
N SER A 37 11.77 -61.01 -16.43
CA SER A 37 11.48 -60.76 -17.86
C SER A 37 10.54 -59.55 -18.00
N GLN A 38 11.02 -58.47 -18.63
CA GLN A 38 10.17 -57.50 -19.35
C GLN A 38 9.81 -58.10 -20.73
N PRO A 39 8.79 -57.62 -21.48
CA PRO A 39 8.17 -56.29 -21.41
C PRO A 39 6.62 -56.28 -21.45
N THR A 40 5.98 -55.15 -21.09
CA THR A 40 5.05 -54.36 -21.94
C THR A 40 4.17 -53.38 -21.14
N ASN A 41 4.15 -52.14 -21.65
CA ASN A 41 3.21 -51.02 -21.50
C ASN A 41 2.15 -51.02 -20.38
N SER A 42 2.31 -50.09 -19.43
CA SER A 42 1.20 -49.18 -19.04
C SER A 42 1.68 -47.96 -18.27
N LYS A 43 1.22 -46.79 -18.72
CA LYS A 43 1.30 -45.43 -18.17
C LYS A 43 1.46 -45.36 -16.63
N ILE A 44 2.54 -44.72 -16.19
CA ILE A 44 2.73 -44.30 -14.79
C ILE A 44 1.82 -43.10 -14.50
N LYS A 45 0.86 -43.29 -13.60
CA LYS A 45 0.13 -42.23 -12.91
C LYS A 45 1.04 -41.63 -11.84
N SER A 46 1.34 -40.34 -11.95
CA SER A 46 1.89 -39.55 -10.85
C SER A 46 0.79 -39.18 -9.85
N GLN A 47 1.06 -39.45 -8.57
CA GLN A 47 0.17 -39.18 -7.44
C GLN A 47 -0.06 -37.68 -7.26
N LYS A 48 -1.34 -37.26 -7.26
CA LYS A 48 -1.78 -35.91 -6.89
C LYS A 48 -1.63 -35.71 -5.38
N LYS A 49 -0.81 -34.73 -4.98
CA LYS A 49 -0.91 -34.03 -3.69
C LYS A 49 -2.27 -33.31 -3.62
N PRO A 50 -2.92 -33.21 -2.45
CA PRO A 50 -4.26 -32.64 -2.35
C PRO A 50 -4.21 -31.14 -2.62
N SER A 51 -4.92 -30.69 -3.66
CA SER A 51 -5.11 -29.28 -3.94
C SER A 51 -5.94 -28.66 -2.82
N SER A 52 -5.34 -27.75 -2.05
CA SER A 52 -6.10 -26.80 -1.24
C SER A 52 -7.03 -26.04 -2.17
N LYS A 53 -8.33 -26.31 -2.08
CA LYS A 53 -9.36 -25.53 -2.76
C LYS A 53 -9.15 -24.06 -2.39
N ILE A 54 -8.72 -23.25 -3.36
CA ILE A 54 -8.82 -21.81 -3.28
C ILE A 54 -10.31 -21.52 -3.05
N LYS A 55 -10.67 -21.13 -1.82
CA LYS A 55 -12.01 -20.61 -1.54
C LYS A 55 -12.15 -19.36 -2.41
N LYS A 56 -13.18 -19.35 -3.28
CA LYS A 56 -13.57 -18.16 -4.05
C LYS A 56 -13.59 -16.96 -3.11
N GLN A 57 -12.77 -15.96 -3.42
CA GLN A 57 -12.73 -14.68 -2.73
C GLN A 57 -14.14 -14.08 -2.81
N GLN A 58 -14.72 -13.79 -1.65
CA GLN A 58 -16.06 -13.22 -1.54
C GLN A 58 -16.05 -11.83 -2.19
N THR A 59 -16.70 -11.70 -3.35
CA THR A 59 -16.77 -10.44 -4.11
C THR A 59 -17.83 -9.53 -3.49
N GLY A 60 -17.47 -8.81 -2.42
CA GLY A 60 -18.35 -7.84 -1.75
C GLY A 60 -17.84 -7.46 -0.36
N MET A 61 -18.38 -6.37 0.18
CA MET A 61 -18.12 -5.87 1.53
C MET A 61 -18.32 -6.97 2.59
N ASN A 62 -17.32 -7.14 3.47
CA ASN A 62 -17.31 -8.18 4.50
C ASN A 62 -17.40 -7.53 5.89
N LEU A 63 -18.61 -7.46 6.45
CA LEU A 63 -18.82 -6.80 7.75
C LEU A 63 -18.04 -7.43 8.91
N PRO A 64 -17.98 -8.77 9.07
CA PRO A 64 -17.11 -9.39 10.09
C PRO A 64 -15.65 -8.94 10.01
N GLN A 65 -15.09 -8.90 8.79
CA GLN A 65 -13.72 -8.44 8.57
C GLN A 65 -13.53 -6.98 9.01
N LEU A 66 -14.52 -6.12 8.74
CA LEU A 66 -14.49 -4.72 9.17
C LEU A 66 -14.56 -4.58 10.68
N SER A 67 -15.37 -5.39 11.37
CA SER A 67 -15.43 -5.41 12.83
C SER A 67 -14.08 -5.76 13.47
N ASP A 68 -13.25 -6.55 12.78
CA ASP A 68 -11.87 -6.87 13.18
C ASP A 68 -10.84 -5.80 12.74
N GLN A 69 -11.30 -4.60 12.36
CA GLN A 69 -10.49 -3.49 11.84
C GLN A 69 -9.69 -3.85 10.58
N ASN A 70 -10.16 -4.82 9.82
CA ASN A 70 -9.59 -5.20 8.53
C ASN A 70 -10.47 -4.65 7.40
N PHE A 71 -9.91 -3.71 6.64
CA PHE A 71 -10.66 -2.97 5.63
C PHE A 71 -10.43 -3.48 4.19
N SER A 72 -9.75 -4.62 3.99
CA SER A 72 -9.41 -5.06 2.63
C SER A 72 -10.63 -5.26 1.72
N SER A 73 -11.80 -5.67 2.25
CA SER A 73 -13.01 -5.81 1.42
C SER A 73 -13.56 -4.46 0.90
N VAL A 74 -13.24 -3.35 1.56
CA VAL A 74 -13.74 -2.01 1.24
C VAL A 74 -12.65 -1.07 0.73
N ALA A 75 -11.40 -1.54 0.65
CA ALA A 75 -10.28 -0.75 0.15
C ALA A 75 -10.57 -0.27 -1.29
N GLY A 76 -10.33 1.01 -1.55
CA GLY A 76 -10.61 1.67 -2.82
C GLY A 76 -11.02 3.13 -2.67
N THR A 77 -11.28 3.77 -3.80
CA THR A 77 -11.88 5.10 -3.87
C THR A 77 -13.39 4.96 -3.96
N TRP A 78 -14.09 5.73 -3.15
CA TRP A 78 -15.54 5.82 -3.13
C TRP A 78 -15.94 7.25 -3.44
N LYS A 79 -16.99 7.44 -4.23
CA LYS A 79 -17.40 8.75 -4.72
C LYS A 79 -18.91 8.90 -4.56
N ASN A 80 -19.34 10.07 -4.11
CA ASN A 80 -20.76 10.42 -4.04
C ASN A 80 -21.23 11.20 -5.29
N SER A 81 -22.51 11.52 -5.35
CA SER A 81 -23.12 12.31 -6.44
C SER A 81 -22.62 13.76 -6.52
N ALA A 82 -22.11 14.32 -5.42
CA ALA A 82 -21.51 15.66 -5.39
C ALA A 82 -20.05 15.69 -5.89
N GLY A 83 -19.42 14.53 -6.08
CA GLY A 83 -18.03 14.41 -6.50
C GLY A 83 -17.01 14.42 -5.37
N ASP A 84 -17.47 14.39 -4.12
CA ASP A 84 -16.64 14.12 -2.94
C ASP A 84 -16.12 12.69 -2.99
N THR A 85 -14.95 12.46 -2.39
CA THR A 85 -14.29 11.15 -2.44
C THR A 85 -13.81 10.69 -1.07
N LEU A 86 -13.97 9.41 -0.77
CA LEU A 86 -13.33 8.72 0.34
C LEU A 86 -12.29 7.75 -0.21
N VAL A 87 -11.09 7.74 0.35
CA VAL A 87 -10.07 6.74 0.04
C VAL A 87 -9.89 5.85 1.26
N VAL A 88 -10.24 4.58 1.12
CA VAL A 88 -10.09 3.56 2.16
C VAL A 88 -8.96 2.61 1.74
N THR A 89 -8.05 2.35 2.65
CA THR A 89 -6.98 1.35 2.51
C THR A 89 -7.33 0.11 3.31
N GLU A 90 -6.54 -0.95 3.17
CA GLU A 90 -6.72 -2.18 3.96
C GLU A 90 -6.54 -1.95 5.48
N LYS A 91 -5.86 -0.87 5.87
CA LYS A 91 -5.58 -0.49 7.26
C LYS A 91 -6.58 0.53 7.83
N GLY A 92 -7.51 1.03 7.02
CA GLY A 92 -8.46 2.08 7.41
C GLY A 92 -8.49 3.25 6.43
N MET A 93 -9.08 4.35 6.86
CA MET A 93 -9.26 5.54 6.02
C MET A 93 -7.93 6.27 5.80
N LEU A 94 -7.72 6.76 4.58
CA LEU A 94 -6.51 7.47 4.17
C LEU A 94 -6.79 8.94 3.89
N SER A 95 -7.88 9.22 3.17
CA SER A 95 -8.23 10.60 2.88
C SER A 95 -9.70 10.79 2.59
N ILE A 96 -10.14 12.01 2.80
CA ILE A 96 -11.47 12.50 2.45
C ILE A 96 -11.29 13.78 1.65
N LYS A 97 -12.00 13.85 0.53
CA LYS A 97 -12.25 15.11 -0.16
C LYS A 97 -13.71 15.47 0.05
N TYR A 98 -13.96 16.60 0.70
CA TYR A 98 -15.30 17.12 0.93
C TYR A 98 -15.32 18.60 0.54
N ASP A 99 -16.24 18.99 -0.36
CA ASP A 99 -16.38 20.37 -0.85
C ASP A 99 -15.05 20.97 -1.38
N GLY A 100 -14.29 20.14 -2.08
CA GLY A 100 -12.99 20.53 -2.66
C GLY A 100 -11.80 20.52 -1.69
N GLN A 101 -12.04 20.44 -0.37
CA GLN A 101 -10.98 20.35 0.65
C GLN A 101 -10.57 18.89 0.88
N VAL A 102 -9.26 18.65 1.00
CA VAL A 102 -8.71 17.31 1.27
C VAL A 102 -8.17 17.24 2.69
N SER A 103 -8.59 16.23 3.44
CA SER A 103 -8.05 15.89 4.77
C SER A 103 -7.48 14.47 4.74
N ASN A 104 -6.26 14.30 5.25
CA ASN A 104 -5.58 13.00 5.35
C ASN A 104 -5.52 12.47 6.79
N ASP A 105 -5.92 13.28 7.77
CA ASP A 105 -5.83 12.96 9.20
C ASP A 105 -7.19 12.46 9.71
N GLN A 106 -7.78 11.50 9.00
CA GLN A 106 -9.12 10.98 9.31
C GLN A 106 -9.06 9.48 9.54
N LYS A 107 -9.80 9.01 10.55
CA LYS A 107 -9.89 7.59 10.91
C LYS A 107 -11.33 7.15 11.09
N ILE A 108 -11.58 5.89 10.74
CA ILE A 108 -12.84 5.19 11.04
C ILE A 108 -12.65 4.50 12.37
N TYR A 109 -13.52 4.80 13.34
CA TYR A 109 -13.39 4.32 14.70
C TYR A 109 -14.39 3.20 14.98
N ILE A 110 -13.95 1.96 14.75
CA ILE A 110 -14.75 0.76 15.06
C ILE A 110 -14.46 0.33 16.50
N ALA A 111 -15.30 0.79 17.42
CA ALA A 111 -15.22 0.50 18.85
C ALA A 111 -16.60 0.48 19.50
N SER A 112 -16.69 -0.16 20.67
CA SER A 112 -17.85 -0.10 21.56
C SER A 112 -17.38 0.39 22.93
N GLY A 113 -17.78 1.60 23.32
CA GLY A 113 -17.40 2.23 24.58
C GLY A 113 -16.86 3.65 24.39
N SER A 114 -16.05 4.11 25.35
CA SER A 114 -15.44 5.43 25.31
C SER A 114 -13.99 5.37 24.87
N ILE A 115 -13.58 6.27 23.99
CA ILE A 115 -12.18 6.54 23.66
C ILE A 115 -11.80 7.87 24.30
N SER A 116 -10.74 7.87 25.10
CA SER A 116 -10.21 9.10 25.71
C SER A 116 -9.20 9.79 24.80
N SER A 117 -9.26 11.12 24.72
CA SER A 117 -8.19 11.96 24.17
C SER A 117 -7.98 13.16 25.08
N GLY A 118 -6.84 13.19 25.77
CA GLY A 118 -6.64 14.11 26.89
C GLY A 118 -7.70 13.89 27.98
N GLU A 119 -8.35 14.98 28.40
CA GLU A 119 -9.47 14.94 29.36
C GLU A 119 -10.83 14.65 28.71
N GLN A 120 -10.89 14.57 27.38
CA GLN A 120 -12.14 14.32 26.65
C GLN A 120 -12.41 12.82 26.54
N SER A 121 -13.69 12.47 26.55
CA SER A 121 -14.19 11.10 26.37
C SER A 121 -15.19 11.09 25.22
N TYR A 122 -14.88 10.32 24.19
CA TYR A 122 -15.71 10.18 22.99
C TYR A 122 -16.42 8.83 23.02
N HIS A 123 -17.75 8.84 23.08
CA HIS A 123 -18.55 7.63 23.04
C HIS A 123 -18.69 7.12 21.61
N ILE A 124 -18.31 5.86 21.40
CA ILE A 124 -18.39 5.16 20.12
C ILE A 124 -19.20 3.90 20.31
N GLY A 125 -20.31 3.80 19.58
CA GLY A 125 -21.26 2.69 19.66
C GLY A 125 -21.30 1.91 18.35
N SER A 126 -20.17 1.34 17.92
CA SER A 126 -20.14 0.57 16.67
C SER A 126 -20.98 -0.69 16.82
N LYS A 127 -21.84 -0.95 15.84
CA LYS A 127 -22.74 -2.12 15.84
C LYS A 127 -23.06 -2.57 14.43
N VAL A 128 -23.25 -3.87 14.26
CA VAL A 128 -23.88 -4.42 13.07
C VAL A 128 -25.38 -4.57 13.38
N GLU A 129 -26.21 -3.84 12.66
CA GLU A 129 -27.67 -3.88 12.80
C GLU A 129 -28.28 -3.92 11.41
N ASP A 130 -29.22 -4.85 11.22
CA ASP A 130 -29.95 -5.06 9.96
C ASP A 130 -29.06 -5.11 8.70
N GLY A 131 -27.89 -5.75 8.85
CA GLY A 131 -26.93 -5.93 7.75
C GLY A 131 -26.10 -4.69 7.42
N ILE A 132 -26.07 -3.67 8.27
CA ILE A 132 -25.23 -2.47 8.14
C ILE A 132 -24.27 -2.42 9.34
N LEU A 133 -22.98 -2.19 9.10
CA LEU A 133 -22.07 -1.79 10.19
C LEU A 133 -22.14 -0.28 10.35
N GLN A 134 -22.76 0.15 11.45
CA GLN A 134 -22.85 1.55 11.85
C GLN A 134 -21.69 1.89 12.79
N THR A 135 -20.96 2.96 12.49
CA THR A 135 -19.83 3.44 13.26
C THR A 135 -19.67 4.96 13.05
N VAL A 136 -18.51 5.51 13.38
CA VAL A 136 -18.17 6.93 13.24
C VAL A 136 -16.78 7.10 12.63
N MET A 137 -16.55 8.28 12.07
CA MET A 137 -15.24 8.75 11.66
C MET A 137 -14.93 10.12 12.27
N GLY A 138 -13.65 10.47 12.35
CA GLY A 138 -13.20 11.78 12.80
C GLY A 138 -11.69 11.92 12.69
N ASN A 139 -11.16 13.02 13.22
CA ASN A 139 -9.72 13.29 13.17
C ASN A 139 -8.90 12.19 13.83
N ASP A 140 -7.68 11.94 13.34
CA ASP A 140 -6.68 11.08 13.97
C ASP A 140 -5.38 11.87 14.22
N PRO A 141 -4.98 12.09 15.49
CA PRO A 141 -5.70 11.71 16.71
C PRO A 141 -6.98 12.53 16.94
N LEU A 142 -7.89 12.01 17.78
CA LEU A 142 -9.05 12.78 18.23
C LEU A 142 -8.59 14.05 18.99
N PRO A 143 -9.29 15.18 18.85
CA PRO A 143 -8.96 16.41 19.56
C PRO A 143 -8.93 16.23 21.09
N THR A 144 -8.10 17.01 21.77
CA THR A 144 -8.03 17.04 23.24
C THR A 144 -8.88 18.16 23.85
N THR A 145 -9.46 19.02 23.02
CA THR A 145 -10.33 20.14 23.42
C THR A 145 -11.77 19.88 22.99
N PRO A 146 -12.77 20.35 23.76
CA PRO A 146 -14.17 20.27 23.34
C PRO A 146 -14.38 20.96 21.99
N GLY A 147 -15.20 20.37 21.13
CA GLY A 147 -15.55 20.92 19.83
C GLY A 147 -16.87 20.34 19.35
N ALA A 148 -17.61 21.12 18.56
CA ALA A 148 -18.80 20.62 17.89
C ALA A 148 -18.41 19.65 16.76
N SER A 149 -19.20 18.59 16.57
CA SER A 149 -19.12 17.68 15.41
C SER A 149 -17.76 16.99 15.19
N VAL A 150 -17.06 16.62 16.28
CA VAL A 150 -15.77 15.89 16.23
C VAL A 150 -15.89 14.52 15.56
N LEU A 151 -17.02 13.85 15.76
CA LEU A 151 -17.32 12.56 15.16
C LEU A 151 -18.48 12.71 14.18
N THR A 152 -18.31 12.14 13.00
CA THR A 152 -19.34 12.08 11.95
C THR A 152 -19.81 10.63 11.80
N PRO A 153 -21.13 10.39 11.70
CA PRO A 153 -21.65 9.05 11.42
C PRO A 153 -21.01 8.45 10.17
N PHE A 154 -20.65 7.17 10.24
CA PHE A 154 -20.04 6.44 9.13
C PHE A 154 -20.59 5.03 9.05
N TRP A 155 -21.22 4.65 7.95
CA TRP A 155 -21.82 3.31 7.81
C TRP A 155 -21.27 2.57 6.61
N PHE A 156 -21.08 1.26 6.80
CA PHE A 156 -20.77 0.31 5.76
C PHE A 156 -22.05 -0.43 5.38
N ILE A 157 -22.50 -0.22 4.14
CA ILE A 157 -23.80 -0.69 3.64
C ILE A 157 -23.54 -1.69 2.49
N PRO A 158 -23.60 -3.00 2.76
CA PRO A 158 -23.41 -4.02 1.74
C PRO A 158 -24.42 -3.93 0.59
N LYS A 159 -24.03 -4.48 -0.56
CA LYS A 159 -24.91 -4.72 -1.70
C LYS A 159 -26.20 -5.44 -1.27
N GLY A 160 -27.33 -5.01 -1.82
CA GLY A 160 -28.65 -5.59 -1.59
C GLY A 160 -29.35 -5.09 -0.33
N VAL A 161 -28.68 -4.30 0.52
CA VAL A 161 -29.30 -3.75 1.73
C VAL A 161 -30.13 -2.51 1.38
N ASP A 162 -31.43 -2.55 1.68
CA ASP A 162 -32.34 -1.43 1.46
C ASP A 162 -32.40 -0.53 2.69
N VAL A 163 -31.62 0.55 2.67
CA VAL A 163 -31.51 1.52 3.78
C VAL A 163 -32.84 2.10 4.27
N LYS A 164 -33.88 2.13 3.40
CA LYS A 164 -35.21 2.63 3.75
C LYS A 164 -36.01 1.63 4.61
N LYS A 165 -35.64 0.36 4.59
CA LYS A 165 -36.32 -0.72 5.31
C LYS A 165 -35.60 -1.14 6.58
N VAL A 166 -34.29 -0.96 6.61
CA VAL A 166 -33.40 -1.48 7.66
C VAL A 166 -32.97 -0.42 8.66
N THR A 167 -33.47 0.82 8.52
CA THR A 167 -33.19 1.89 9.48
C THR A 167 -34.49 2.58 9.86
N SER A 168 -34.56 3.08 11.10
CA SER A 168 -35.66 3.93 11.53
C SER A 168 -35.55 5.37 11.02
N MET A 169 -34.49 5.69 10.27
CA MET A 169 -34.22 7.02 9.74
C MET A 169 -34.84 7.16 8.35
N THR A 170 -35.52 8.29 8.12
CA THR A 170 -36.04 8.60 6.79
C THR A 170 -34.88 8.90 5.84
N PHE A 171 -34.66 8.02 4.86
CA PHE A 171 -33.67 8.23 3.80
C PHE A 171 -34.26 9.01 2.62
N ASN A 172 -33.62 10.12 2.26
CA ASN A 172 -34.01 10.92 1.10
C ASN A 172 -33.14 10.59 -0.13
N GLY A 173 -33.64 9.70 -1.00
CA GLY A 173 -32.88 9.25 -2.17
C GLY A 173 -33.40 7.93 -2.73
N GLN A 174 -32.64 7.30 -3.62
CA GLN A 174 -32.94 5.97 -4.15
C GLN A 174 -32.02 4.90 -3.56
N SER A 175 -30.74 5.23 -3.34
CA SER A 175 -29.63 4.37 -2.93
C SER A 175 -29.48 3.16 -3.84
N ASP A 176 -28.44 3.14 -4.67
CA ASP A 176 -28.18 2.01 -5.57
C ASP A 176 -27.83 0.72 -4.80
N GLN A 177 -28.81 -0.14 -4.61
CA GLN A 177 -28.67 -1.41 -3.90
C GLN A 177 -27.89 -2.47 -4.70
N SER A 178 -27.55 -2.21 -5.96
CA SER A 178 -26.83 -3.18 -6.81
C SER A 178 -25.35 -3.31 -6.45
N GLN A 179 -24.84 -2.44 -5.57
CA GLN A 179 -23.45 -2.38 -5.14
C GLN A 179 -23.31 -2.03 -3.65
N ASP A 180 -22.12 -2.26 -3.13
CA ASP A 180 -21.74 -1.80 -1.80
C ASP A 180 -21.73 -0.26 -1.78
N ARG A 181 -22.06 0.30 -0.62
CA ARG A 181 -22.15 1.74 -0.39
C ARG A 181 -21.49 2.08 0.95
N LEU A 182 -20.92 3.27 1.04
CA LEU A 182 -20.54 3.90 2.29
C LEU A 182 -21.46 5.09 2.52
N PHE A 183 -21.82 5.34 3.77
CA PHE A 183 -22.52 6.56 4.17
C PHE A 183 -21.64 7.34 5.12
N THR A 184 -21.49 8.64 4.90
CA THR A 184 -20.95 9.56 5.91
C THR A 184 -21.55 10.94 5.76
N GLY A 185 -21.90 11.57 6.88
CA GLY A 185 -22.50 12.90 6.89
C GLY A 185 -23.57 13.05 7.97
N GLN A 186 -24.07 14.29 8.09
CA GLN A 186 -25.11 14.64 9.07
C GLN A 186 -26.52 14.38 8.54
N GLN A 187 -26.73 14.47 7.22
CA GLN A 187 -28.03 14.25 6.58
C GLN A 187 -28.07 12.86 5.94
N PHE A 188 -29.12 12.09 6.21
CA PHE A 188 -29.26 10.73 5.67
C PHE A 188 -29.95 10.75 4.30
N ASP A 189 -29.17 11.07 3.26
CA ASP A 189 -29.65 11.25 1.90
C ASP A 189 -28.64 10.74 0.84
N GLU A 190 -29.06 10.77 -0.43
CA GLU A 190 -28.27 10.30 -1.56
C GLU A 190 -26.94 11.06 -1.75
N ARG A 191 -26.86 12.32 -1.33
CA ARG A 191 -25.62 13.11 -1.45
C ARG A 191 -24.52 12.55 -0.56
N ASN A 192 -24.90 11.94 0.56
CA ASN A 192 -23.97 11.36 1.52
C ASN A 192 -23.76 9.85 1.33
N ILE A 193 -24.29 9.28 0.25
CA ILE A 193 -24.00 7.91 -0.19
C ILE A 193 -22.83 7.92 -1.17
N TYR A 194 -21.76 7.21 -0.80
CA TYR A 194 -20.60 6.97 -1.64
C TYR A 194 -20.69 5.57 -2.20
N VAL A 195 -20.61 5.45 -3.51
CA VAL A 195 -20.47 4.18 -4.20
C VAL A 195 -19.01 3.98 -4.57
N ARG A 196 -18.56 2.73 -4.67
CA ARG A 196 -17.21 2.46 -5.11
C ARG A 196 -17.05 3.08 -6.49
N GLU A 197 -16.01 3.87 -6.69
CA GLU A 197 -15.66 4.32 -8.03
C GLU A 197 -15.34 3.05 -8.83
N GLN A 198 -16.32 2.60 -9.61
CA GLN A 198 -16.07 1.56 -10.59
C GLN A 198 -14.97 2.11 -11.48
N ALA A 199 -13.93 1.30 -11.73
CA ALA A 199 -13.00 1.62 -12.79
C ALA A 199 -13.87 1.90 -14.01
N THR A 200 -13.93 3.15 -14.47
CA THR A 200 -14.55 3.46 -15.75
C THR A 200 -13.97 2.48 -16.75
N ASN A 201 -14.84 1.81 -17.49
CA ASN A 201 -14.49 0.84 -18.52
C ASN A 201 -13.73 1.52 -19.67
N SER A 202 -12.51 1.96 -19.39
CA SER A 202 -11.39 1.88 -20.31
C SER A 202 -10.83 0.49 -20.09
N GLN A 203 -11.43 -0.51 -20.75
CA GLN A 203 -10.96 -1.91 -20.86
C GLN A 203 -10.11 -2.39 -19.66
N GLN A 204 -10.77 -2.90 -18.62
CA GLN A 204 -10.11 -3.77 -17.64
C GLN A 204 -9.72 -5.09 -18.31
N THR A 205 -8.49 -5.18 -18.78
CA THR A 205 -7.79 -6.47 -18.84
C THR A 205 -7.33 -6.82 -17.43
N ASN A 206 -7.42 -8.10 -17.07
CA ASN A 206 -6.88 -8.61 -15.82
C ASN A 206 -5.43 -8.12 -15.63
N THR A 207 -5.12 -7.73 -14.39
CA THR A 207 -3.79 -7.35 -13.92
C THR A 207 -2.78 -8.42 -14.31
N ASN A 208 -1.99 -8.14 -15.36
CA ASN A 208 -0.66 -8.66 -15.72
C ASN A 208 -0.27 -8.33 -17.19
N ASP A 209 -1.17 -7.78 -18.02
CA ASP A 209 -0.87 -7.49 -19.44
C ASP A 209 -0.80 -6.00 -19.83
N PHE A 210 -1.04 -5.07 -18.90
CA PHE A 210 -0.93 -3.65 -19.23
C PHE A 210 0.54 -3.21 -19.20
N LYS A 211 1.09 -2.88 -20.37
CA LYS A 211 2.47 -2.43 -20.53
C LYS A 211 2.56 -0.90 -20.58
N LEU A 212 3.47 -0.33 -19.82
CA LEU A 212 3.94 1.04 -20.00
C LEU A 212 4.52 1.20 -21.41
N PRO A 213 4.53 2.42 -21.96
CA PRO A 213 5.28 2.71 -23.17
C PRO A 213 6.74 2.29 -23.01
N GLN A 214 7.33 1.80 -24.10
CA GLN A 214 8.75 1.53 -24.14
C GLN A 214 9.52 2.86 -23.98
N ILE A 215 10.20 3.02 -22.85
CA ILE A 215 11.13 4.12 -22.62
C ILE A 215 12.53 3.56 -22.82
N ASN A 216 13.15 3.88 -23.95
CA ASN A 216 14.51 3.42 -24.24
C ASN A 216 15.58 4.23 -23.49
N ASP A 217 15.21 5.43 -23.04
CA ASP A 217 16.10 6.34 -22.32
C ASP A 217 16.09 6.11 -20.81
N GLN A 218 17.19 6.51 -20.18
CA GLN A 218 17.28 6.57 -18.73
C GLN A 218 16.51 7.78 -18.19
N LEU A 219 15.76 7.57 -17.12
CA LEU A 219 15.13 8.64 -16.35
C LEU A 219 16.10 9.10 -15.25
N THR A 220 16.31 10.40 -15.12
CA THR A 220 17.27 10.97 -14.17
C THR A 220 16.59 11.99 -13.26
N PHE A 221 16.83 11.85 -11.96
CA PHE A 221 16.53 12.85 -10.95
C PHE A 221 17.86 13.32 -10.35
N SER A 222 18.24 14.57 -10.52
CA SER A 222 19.56 15.05 -10.12
C SER A 222 19.51 16.43 -9.50
N SER A 223 20.57 16.77 -8.76
CA SER A 223 20.86 18.18 -8.49
C SER A 223 21.15 18.92 -9.80
N GLY A 224 20.67 20.15 -9.94
CA GLY A 224 20.93 20.97 -11.12
C GLY A 224 22.43 21.22 -11.38
N ALA A 225 23.26 21.20 -10.33
CA ALA A 225 24.71 21.35 -10.43
C ALA A 225 25.48 20.03 -10.64
N GLY A 226 24.79 18.87 -10.66
CA GLY A 226 25.42 17.58 -10.91
C GLY A 226 26.21 16.97 -9.74
N GLY A 227 26.05 17.48 -8.50
CA GLY A 227 26.71 16.92 -7.32
C GLY A 227 26.17 15.55 -6.88
N TRP A 228 24.93 15.23 -7.29
CA TRP A 228 24.30 13.94 -7.10
C TRP A 228 23.23 13.69 -8.17
N GLN A 229 22.96 12.40 -8.42
CA GLN A 229 21.87 11.94 -9.26
C GLN A 229 21.36 10.57 -8.85
N THR A 230 20.07 10.33 -9.08
CA THR A 230 19.46 9.01 -9.14
C THR A 230 19.02 8.77 -10.58
N THR A 231 19.40 7.62 -11.11
CA THR A 231 19.01 7.18 -12.44
C THR A 231 18.13 5.95 -12.37
N LEU A 232 17.21 5.81 -13.33
CA LEU A 232 16.24 4.73 -13.38
C LEU A 232 15.99 4.30 -14.83
N LYS A 233 16.06 2.99 -15.09
CA LYS A 233 15.58 2.35 -16.31
C LYS A 233 14.25 1.67 -16.00
N LEU A 234 13.22 1.96 -16.80
CA LEU A 234 11.87 1.46 -16.60
C LEU A 234 11.44 0.60 -17.78
N ASN A 235 11.11 -0.65 -17.51
CA ASN A 235 10.61 -1.58 -18.50
C ASN A 235 9.09 -1.45 -18.66
N PRO A 236 8.55 -1.83 -19.84
CA PRO A 236 7.11 -1.82 -20.09
C PRO A 236 6.27 -2.60 -19.06
N ASP A 237 6.80 -3.67 -18.48
CA ASP A 237 6.11 -4.49 -17.49
C ASP A 237 6.14 -3.92 -16.07
N GLY A 238 6.76 -2.75 -15.88
CA GLY A 238 6.91 -2.09 -14.58
C GLY A 238 8.20 -2.46 -13.85
N GLN A 239 8.99 -3.41 -14.34
CA GLN A 239 10.29 -3.71 -13.75
C GLN A 239 11.23 -2.52 -13.93
N PHE A 240 11.99 -2.20 -12.89
CA PHE A 240 12.97 -1.12 -12.96
C PHE A 240 14.28 -1.48 -12.28
N SER A 241 15.33 -0.81 -12.72
CA SER A 241 16.66 -0.84 -12.11
C SER A 241 17.22 0.58 -12.07
N GLY A 242 17.98 0.92 -11.04
CA GLY A 242 18.54 2.24 -10.92
C GLY A 242 19.75 2.33 -10.00
N GLU A 243 20.37 3.49 -10.06
CA GLU A 243 21.58 3.81 -9.29
C GLU A 243 21.45 5.22 -8.72
N TYR A 244 21.82 5.40 -7.45
CA TYR A 244 22.04 6.70 -6.84
C TYR A 244 23.53 6.90 -6.61
N LEU A 245 24.01 8.10 -6.91
CA LEU A 245 25.38 8.54 -6.64
C LEU A 245 25.36 9.98 -6.15
N ALA A 246 26.02 10.22 -5.02
CA ALA A 246 26.43 11.55 -4.56
C ALA A 246 27.90 11.50 -4.18
N SER A 247 28.72 12.36 -4.77
CA SER A 247 30.17 12.37 -4.54
C SER A 247 30.60 13.62 -3.80
N SER A 248 31.42 13.44 -2.78
CA SER A 248 32.06 14.53 -2.02
C SER A 248 33.57 14.33 -2.07
N MET A 249 34.15 14.65 -3.23
CA MET A 249 35.58 14.42 -3.51
C MET A 249 36.51 15.24 -2.61
N GLY A 250 36.01 16.29 -1.97
CA GLY A 250 36.77 17.10 -1.00
C GLY A 250 36.79 16.54 0.43
N ASP A 251 35.91 15.59 0.75
CA ASP A 251 35.83 14.95 2.07
C ASP A 251 36.82 13.80 2.15
N THR A 252 38.07 14.11 2.48
CA THR A 252 39.20 13.18 2.40
C THR A 252 39.76 12.85 3.78
N ALA A 253 40.26 11.63 3.96
CA ALA A 253 41.07 11.23 5.11
C ALA A 253 42.15 10.22 4.71
N ALA A 254 42.99 9.81 5.67
CA ALA A 254 44.11 8.91 5.41
C ALA A 254 43.70 7.56 4.80
N ASP A 255 42.54 7.02 5.19
CA ASP A 255 41.99 5.77 4.66
C ASP A 255 41.14 5.96 3.38
N HIS A 256 40.78 7.20 3.05
CA HIS A 256 40.06 7.56 1.82
C HIS A 256 40.58 8.89 1.22
N PRO A 257 41.79 8.87 0.64
CA PRO A 257 42.44 10.10 0.15
C PRO A 257 41.73 10.74 -1.05
N ASN A 258 40.84 10.00 -1.71
CA ASN A 258 40.15 10.45 -2.92
C ASN A 258 38.69 10.88 -2.66
N GLY A 259 38.25 10.95 -1.40
CA GLY A 259 36.95 11.52 -1.05
C GLY A 259 35.96 10.51 -0.47
N THR A 260 34.71 10.93 -0.33
CA THR A 260 33.58 10.08 0.04
C THR A 260 32.50 10.05 -1.05
N SER A 261 31.68 9.00 -1.05
CA SER A 261 30.47 8.95 -1.86
C SER A 261 29.34 8.19 -1.17
N GLN A 262 28.11 8.62 -1.43
CA GLN A 262 26.90 7.89 -1.07
C GLN A 262 26.35 7.21 -2.32
N ASN A 263 26.01 5.92 -2.19
CA ASN A 263 25.64 5.09 -3.33
C ASN A 263 24.38 4.27 -3.02
N ALA A 264 23.58 3.99 -4.04
CA ALA A 264 22.60 2.91 -3.99
C ALA A 264 22.57 2.21 -5.35
N ILE A 265 22.51 0.88 -5.36
CA ILE A 265 22.12 0.10 -6.53
C ILE A 265 20.84 -0.62 -6.14
N PHE A 266 19.80 -0.44 -6.95
CA PHE A 266 18.48 -0.91 -6.62
C PHE A 266 17.74 -1.45 -7.83
N SER A 267 16.81 -2.35 -7.54
CA SER A 267 15.88 -2.90 -8.52
C SER A 267 14.51 -3.05 -7.90
N GLY A 268 13.49 -3.21 -8.73
CA GLY A 268 12.15 -3.35 -8.20
C GLY A 268 11.11 -3.53 -9.29
N ASN A 269 9.86 -3.46 -8.86
CA ASN A 269 8.73 -3.55 -9.76
C ASN A 269 7.65 -2.55 -9.35
N PHE A 270 7.12 -1.85 -10.35
CA PHE A 270 5.87 -1.14 -10.22
C PHE A 270 4.70 -2.12 -10.46
N ASN A 271 3.65 -2.02 -9.65
CA ASN A 271 2.40 -2.73 -9.87
C ASN A 271 1.23 -1.76 -10.03
N LYS A 272 0.03 -2.32 -10.21
CA LYS A 272 -1.23 -1.58 -10.31
C LYS A 272 -1.16 -0.46 -11.35
N ILE A 273 -0.44 -0.72 -12.45
CA ILE A 273 -0.24 0.23 -13.53
C ILE A 273 -1.60 0.52 -14.16
N LYS A 274 -2.01 1.78 -14.08
CA LYS A 274 -3.30 2.28 -14.58
C LYS A 274 -3.05 3.45 -15.50
N ARG A 275 -3.49 3.36 -16.76
CA ARG A 275 -3.60 4.54 -17.62
C ARG A 275 -4.64 5.50 -17.04
N VAL A 276 -4.24 6.74 -16.77
CA VAL A 276 -5.15 7.76 -16.21
C VAL A 276 -5.79 8.55 -17.33
N ASN A 277 -5.01 8.90 -18.36
CA ASN A 277 -5.46 9.56 -19.58
C ASN A 277 -4.50 9.21 -20.73
N GLU A 278 -4.63 9.89 -21.87
CA GLU A 278 -3.82 9.58 -23.05
C GLU A 278 -2.31 9.71 -22.81
N THR A 279 -1.90 10.61 -21.92
CA THR A 279 -0.52 11.04 -21.68
C THR A 279 -0.01 10.71 -20.28
N SER A 280 -0.70 9.87 -19.50
CA SER A 280 -0.23 9.53 -18.15
C SER A 280 -0.66 8.17 -17.60
N TYR A 281 0.20 7.62 -16.75
CA TYR A 281 0.02 6.35 -16.03
C TYR A 281 0.27 6.56 -14.54
N GLN A 282 -0.55 5.92 -13.71
CA GLN A 282 -0.32 5.82 -12.27
C GLN A 282 0.12 4.42 -11.90
N MET A 283 1.03 4.32 -10.94
CA MET A 283 1.60 3.06 -10.47
C MET A 283 2.08 3.18 -9.03
N ARG A 284 2.39 2.05 -8.40
CA ARG A 284 2.95 1.97 -7.05
C ARG A 284 4.13 1.03 -7.02
N ILE A 285 5.11 1.29 -6.18
CA ILE A 285 6.19 0.31 -5.98
C ILE A 285 5.60 -0.87 -5.21
N ASP A 286 5.72 -2.05 -5.80
CA ASP A 286 5.37 -3.33 -5.17
C ASP A 286 6.54 -3.87 -4.37
N GLN A 287 7.71 -3.81 -4.99
CA GLN A 287 8.96 -4.33 -4.46
C GLN A 287 10.09 -3.36 -4.78
N LEU A 288 10.92 -3.07 -3.77
CA LEU A 288 12.17 -2.33 -3.90
C LEU A 288 13.26 -3.15 -3.21
N ASN A 289 14.22 -3.61 -4.00
CA ASN A 289 15.38 -4.36 -3.56
C ASN A 289 16.61 -3.46 -3.60
N LEU A 290 17.46 -3.58 -2.59
CA LEU A 290 18.76 -2.93 -2.53
C LEU A 290 19.83 -4.00 -2.62
N ASP A 291 20.83 -3.79 -3.47
CA ASP A 291 21.93 -4.74 -3.63
C ASP A 291 22.82 -4.80 -2.38
N HIS A 292 22.84 -3.71 -1.60
CA HIS A 292 23.65 -3.57 -0.40
C HIS A 292 22.82 -3.09 0.79
N ALA A 293 23.23 -3.48 1.99
CA ALA A 293 22.57 -3.05 3.22
C ALA A 293 22.85 -1.56 3.48
N ILE A 294 21.83 -0.83 3.92
CA ILE A 294 21.95 0.58 4.28
C ILE A 294 22.95 0.72 5.43
N GLY A 295 23.87 1.69 5.30
CA GLY A 295 24.93 1.94 6.28
C GLY A 295 26.18 1.09 6.08
N GLN A 296 26.17 0.10 5.18
CA GLN A 296 27.39 -0.60 4.79
C GLN A 296 28.38 0.40 4.17
N THR A 297 29.67 0.25 4.48
CA THR A 297 30.74 1.06 3.91
C THR A 297 31.83 0.19 3.32
N GLU A 298 32.49 0.71 2.30
CA GLU A 298 33.67 0.09 1.68
C GLU A 298 34.60 1.17 1.13
N ILE A 299 35.88 0.84 0.95
CA ILE A 299 36.85 1.72 0.31
C ILE A 299 37.19 1.13 -1.05
N VAL A 300 36.92 1.88 -2.12
CA VAL A 300 37.20 1.48 -3.50
C VAL A 300 38.02 2.58 -4.14
N ASN A 301 39.24 2.25 -4.59
CA ASN A 301 40.17 3.20 -5.22
C ASN A 301 40.38 4.48 -4.39
N GLY A 302 40.52 4.33 -3.06
CA GLY A 302 40.72 5.47 -2.15
C GLY A 302 39.49 6.34 -1.90
N VAL A 303 38.31 5.96 -2.36
CA VAL A 303 37.03 6.62 -2.06
C VAL A 303 36.26 5.78 -1.04
N LYS A 304 35.81 6.40 0.06
CA LYS A 304 34.91 5.74 1.01
C LYS A 304 33.48 5.81 0.50
N LYS A 305 32.94 4.67 0.09
CA LYS A 305 31.55 4.50 -0.32
C LYS A 305 30.68 4.15 0.88
N THR A 306 29.52 4.77 0.98
CA THR A 306 28.47 4.44 1.95
C THR A 306 27.20 4.09 1.20
N TRP A 307 26.61 2.93 1.49
CA TRP A 307 25.37 2.47 0.88
C TRP A 307 24.15 3.07 1.59
N VAL A 308 23.26 3.72 0.83
CA VAL A 308 22.12 4.48 1.36
C VAL A 308 20.81 4.12 0.66
N LYS A 309 19.68 4.70 1.10
CA LYS A 309 18.42 4.60 0.38
C LYS A 309 18.49 5.37 -0.95
N PRO A 310 17.87 4.87 -2.03
CA PRO A 310 17.86 5.56 -3.31
C PRO A 310 16.99 6.81 -3.26
N TYR A 311 17.62 7.98 -3.34
CA TYR A 311 16.92 9.26 -3.25
C TYR A 311 15.96 9.45 -4.43
N GLY A 312 14.74 9.91 -4.18
CA GLY A 312 13.69 9.99 -5.21
C GLY A 312 12.68 8.84 -5.15
N MET A 313 13.07 7.70 -4.57
CA MET A 313 12.25 6.49 -4.45
C MET A 313 11.58 6.35 -3.06
N ASP A 314 11.66 7.39 -2.22
CA ASP A 314 11.10 7.43 -0.87
C ASP A 314 9.56 7.48 -0.88
N ASP A 315 8.90 7.11 0.22
CA ASP A 315 7.43 7.14 0.38
C ASP A 315 6.66 6.55 -0.84
N PRO A 316 6.78 5.23 -1.09
CA PRO A 316 6.44 4.57 -2.37
C PRO A 316 4.94 4.54 -2.75
N ASP A 317 4.09 5.31 -2.08
CA ASP A 317 2.64 5.18 -2.15
C ASP A 317 2.07 5.47 -3.54
N LYS A 318 2.62 6.45 -4.28
CA LYS A 318 2.08 6.77 -5.61
C LYS A 318 3.10 7.42 -6.54
N PHE A 319 3.25 6.84 -7.72
CA PHE A 319 4.01 7.38 -8.84
C PHE A 319 3.09 7.68 -10.02
N THR A 320 3.39 8.76 -10.74
CA THR A 320 2.76 9.06 -12.03
C THR A 320 3.83 9.21 -13.09
N LEU A 321 3.76 8.39 -14.15
CA LEU A 321 4.52 8.58 -15.37
C LEU A 321 3.70 9.49 -16.31
N TYR A 322 4.27 10.63 -16.69
CA TYR A 322 3.79 11.50 -17.75
C TYR A 322 4.57 11.23 -19.03
N LEU A 323 3.84 11.17 -20.13
CA LEU A 323 4.39 11.02 -21.46
C LEU A 323 4.69 12.39 -22.07
N PRO A 324 5.49 12.43 -23.15
CA PRO A 324 5.48 13.57 -24.06
C PRO A 324 4.04 13.96 -24.44
N ASP A 325 3.86 15.22 -24.79
CA ASP A 325 2.59 15.88 -25.08
C ASP A 325 1.65 16.13 -23.87
N GLN A 326 2.02 15.70 -22.66
CA GLN A 326 1.32 16.11 -21.45
C GLN A 326 1.38 17.63 -21.31
N LYS A 327 0.23 18.30 -21.24
CA LYS A 327 0.15 19.74 -21.02
C LYS A 327 0.79 20.12 -19.68
N ILE A 328 1.64 21.15 -19.71
CA ILE A 328 2.31 21.69 -18.52
C ILE A 328 1.30 22.26 -17.52
N SER A 329 0.23 22.88 -18.02
CA SER A 329 -0.87 23.43 -17.19
C SER A 329 -1.58 22.39 -16.33
N ASP A 330 -1.54 21.12 -16.73
CA ASP A 330 -2.28 20.04 -16.11
C ASP A 330 -1.41 19.24 -15.10
N LEU A 331 -0.13 19.60 -14.98
CA LEU A 331 0.78 18.98 -14.02
C LEU A 331 0.44 19.43 -12.59
N PRO A 332 0.50 18.51 -11.61
CA PRO A 332 0.17 18.83 -10.22
C PRO A 332 1.22 19.76 -9.61
N SER A 333 0.84 20.53 -8.59
CA SER A 333 1.72 21.53 -7.97
C SER A 333 3.02 20.95 -7.41
N ASN A 334 3.00 19.71 -6.91
CA ASN A 334 4.15 18.98 -6.41
C ASN A 334 5.14 18.54 -7.51
N PHE A 335 4.79 18.66 -8.79
CA PHE A 335 5.74 18.48 -9.89
C PHE A 335 6.84 19.55 -9.89
N TRP A 336 6.49 20.75 -9.40
CA TRP A 336 7.37 21.92 -9.39
C TRP A 336 8.10 22.11 -8.09
N ARG A 337 7.60 21.54 -7.00
CA ARG A 337 8.11 21.82 -5.65
C ARG A 337 7.95 20.61 -4.76
N ASP A 338 9.03 20.20 -4.13
CA ASP A 338 8.99 19.10 -3.16
C ASP A 338 8.40 19.53 -1.80
N LYS A 339 8.24 18.56 -0.91
CA LYS A 339 7.73 18.76 0.47
C LYS A 339 8.55 19.78 1.28
N SER A 340 9.84 19.94 1.01
CA SER A 340 10.71 20.89 1.71
C SER A 340 10.63 22.31 1.15
N GLY A 341 9.91 22.50 0.04
CA GLY A 341 9.76 23.79 -0.63
C GLY A 341 10.81 24.04 -1.71
N THR A 342 11.70 23.09 -1.98
CA THR A 342 12.68 23.22 -3.08
C THR A 342 11.97 23.10 -4.42
N THR A 343 12.21 24.08 -5.29
CA THR A 343 11.67 24.09 -6.65
C THR A 343 12.52 23.25 -7.59
N TRP A 344 11.83 22.48 -8.41
CA TRP A 344 12.38 21.61 -9.43
C TRP A 344 11.75 21.92 -10.78
N ASN A 345 12.47 21.63 -11.86
CA ASN A 345 11.93 21.60 -13.23
C ASN A 345 11.37 22.93 -13.75
N GLU A 346 11.73 24.07 -13.14
CA GLU A 346 11.14 25.37 -13.48
C GLU A 346 11.36 25.77 -14.94
N ASN A 347 12.45 25.28 -15.54
CA ASN A 347 12.76 25.46 -16.95
C ASN A 347 11.68 24.87 -17.88
N LEU A 348 10.88 23.90 -17.42
CA LEU A 348 9.78 23.32 -18.22
C LEU A 348 8.53 24.20 -18.26
N LYS A 349 8.39 25.18 -17.34
CA LYS A 349 7.22 26.07 -17.27
C LYS A 349 7.06 26.97 -18.51
N THR A 350 8.12 27.12 -19.31
CA THR A 350 8.11 27.91 -20.55
C THR A 350 7.51 27.14 -21.73
N GLN A 351 7.29 25.83 -21.58
CA GLN A 351 6.73 24.95 -22.61
C GLN A 351 5.20 24.86 -22.47
N ASP A 352 4.48 24.60 -23.57
CA ASP A 352 3.04 24.28 -23.52
C ASP A 352 2.80 22.82 -23.09
N LYS A 353 3.68 21.92 -23.54
CA LYS A 353 3.62 20.48 -23.29
C LYS A 353 5.00 19.92 -22.96
N LEU A 354 5.04 18.82 -22.22
CA LEU A 354 6.27 18.05 -22.03
C LEU A 354 6.79 17.54 -23.37
N ASN A 355 8.06 17.79 -23.64
CA ASN A 355 8.80 17.20 -24.76
C ASN A 355 9.62 15.96 -24.33
N ARG A 356 9.30 15.36 -23.18
CA ARG A 356 10.06 14.27 -22.56
C ARG A 356 9.18 13.45 -21.61
N TYR A 357 9.65 12.28 -21.19
CA TYR A 357 8.99 11.51 -20.14
C TYR A 357 9.32 12.09 -18.76
N ALA A 358 8.35 12.06 -17.85
CA ALA A 358 8.54 12.45 -16.46
C ALA A 358 7.91 11.45 -15.49
N LEU A 359 8.69 10.88 -14.58
CA LEU A 359 8.20 10.01 -13.52
C LEU A 359 8.20 10.78 -12.19
N LEU A 360 7.02 11.19 -11.75
CA LEU A 360 6.80 11.94 -10.52
C LEU A 360 6.47 10.99 -9.37
N ASN A 361 7.25 11.06 -8.30
CA ASN A 361 6.87 10.56 -6.99
C ASN A 361 5.90 11.56 -6.33
N GLN A 362 4.62 11.20 -6.26
CA GLN A 362 3.56 12.10 -5.79
C GLN A 362 3.70 12.42 -4.30
N SER A 363 4.27 11.50 -3.53
CA SER A 363 4.44 11.67 -2.10
C SER A 363 5.46 12.75 -1.78
N THR A 364 6.51 12.88 -2.58
CA THR A 364 7.65 13.75 -2.26
C THR A 364 7.76 14.98 -3.16
N GLY A 365 7.25 14.89 -4.40
CA GLY A 365 7.48 15.88 -5.45
C GLY A 365 8.75 15.61 -6.28
N TYR A 366 9.50 14.55 -5.97
CA TYR A 366 10.70 14.19 -6.72
C TYR A 366 10.34 13.67 -8.11
N THR A 367 10.97 14.24 -9.13
CA THR A 367 10.62 13.96 -10.52
C THR A 367 11.86 13.50 -11.28
N PHE A 368 11.79 12.32 -11.86
CA PHE A 368 12.80 11.83 -12.80
C PHE A 368 12.39 12.23 -14.22
N LEU A 369 13.34 12.69 -15.02
CA LEU A 369 13.09 13.10 -16.41
C LEU A 369 13.96 12.28 -17.37
N SER A 370 13.39 11.85 -18.51
CA SER A 370 14.21 11.36 -19.64
C SER A 370 14.95 12.54 -20.29
N PRO A 371 15.91 12.31 -21.20
CA PRO A 371 16.36 13.34 -22.15
C PRO A 371 15.21 14.00 -22.91
N GLU A 372 15.45 15.19 -23.45
CA GLU A 372 14.47 15.85 -24.32
C GLU A 372 14.33 15.05 -25.61
N ILE A 373 13.09 14.81 -26.03
CA ILE A 373 12.79 14.18 -27.31
C ILE A 373 12.68 15.31 -28.31
N SER A 374 13.65 15.42 -29.21
CA SER A 374 13.58 16.36 -30.32
C SER A 374 12.41 15.97 -31.22
N ASN A 375 11.43 16.87 -31.37
CA ASN A 375 10.43 16.72 -32.41
C ASN A 375 11.17 16.76 -33.75
N ALA A 376 11.16 15.66 -34.50
CA ALA A 376 11.52 15.72 -35.91
C ALA A 376 10.44 16.59 -36.57
N ASN A 377 10.83 17.81 -36.95
CA ASN A 377 10.00 18.74 -37.72
C ASN A 377 9.62 18.15 -39.07
#